data_AF-A0A6G5AAV2-F1
#
_entry.id   AF-A0A6G5AAV2-F1
#
_cell.length_a   1.000
_cell.length_b   1.000
_cell.length_c   1.000
_cell.angle_alpha   90.00
_cell.angle_beta   90.00
_cell.angle_gamma   90.00
#
_symmetry.space_group_name_H-M   'P 1'
#
loop_
_entity.id
_entity.type
_entity.pdbx_description
1 polymer ?
#
loop_
_entity_poly.entity_id
_entity_poly.type
_entity_poly.pdbx_seq_one_letter_code
_entity_poly.pdbx_strand_id
1 'polypeptide(L)'
;MAEAEVVADGVDTSGKTVLYLDFNSLVTAAGQGNMQNVVIVNSASANTNISSVHSANITKVYDVPLDQITRPLPVAHYDEDKVRGIAELLENPNTKDQVAPVDILWIKGRDGGNYYYAFGGNHRFEAHYRLGLATIRAKLIPSVPASLLPYLGGSTPDL
;
A
#
# COMPACT_ATOMS: atom_id res chain seq x y z
N MET A 1 -25.41 -17.39 -27.64
CA MET A 1 -25.10 -16.00 -28.02
C MET A 1 -25.79 -15.14 -26.99
N ALA A 2 -25.04 -14.66 -26.00
CA ALA A 2 -25.57 -13.84 -24.92
C ALA A 2 -24.78 -12.53 -24.93
N GLU A 3 -25.51 -11.44 -24.89
CA GLU A 3 -25.11 -10.08 -25.20
C GLU A 3 -24.25 -9.53 -24.06
N ALA A 4 -23.08 -8.98 -24.39
CA ALA A 4 -22.25 -8.24 -23.44
C ALA A 4 -22.74 -6.80 -23.41
N GLU A 5 -23.33 -6.42 -22.28
CA GLU A 5 -23.76 -5.07 -21.94
C GLU A 5 -22.54 -4.15 -21.87
N VAL A 6 -22.51 -3.12 -22.71
CA VAL A 6 -21.43 -2.13 -22.79
C VAL A 6 -21.61 -1.14 -21.63
N VAL A 7 -20.66 -1.17 -20.69
CA VAL A 7 -20.70 -0.33 -19.47
C VAL A 7 -20.19 1.09 -19.79
N ALA A 8 -20.87 2.06 -19.18
CA ALA A 8 -20.89 3.50 -19.46
C ALA A 8 -19.55 4.21 -19.75
N ASP A 9 -19.56 4.99 -20.84
CA ASP A 9 -18.58 6.04 -21.14
C ASP A 9 -18.78 7.20 -20.15
N GLY A 10 -17.82 7.38 -19.26
CA GLY A 10 -17.74 8.52 -18.35
C GLY A 10 -16.63 9.47 -18.81
N VAL A 11 -17.01 10.65 -19.31
CA VAL A 11 -16.09 11.77 -19.55
C VAL A 11 -15.77 12.45 -18.22
N ASP A 12 -14.48 12.60 -17.91
CA ASP A 12 -14.05 13.43 -16.79
C ASP A 12 -14.24 14.93 -17.09
N THR A 13 -14.22 15.77 -16.06
CA THR A 13 -14.36 17.24 -16.20
C THR A 13 -13.22 17.92 -16.97
N SER A 14 -12.24 17.17 -17.49
CA SER A 14 -11.17 17.63 -18.38
C SER A 14 -11.44 17.29 -19.86
N GLY A 15 -12.56 16.63 -20.19
CA GLY A 15 -12.91 16.25 -21.56
C GLY A 15 -12.11 15.05 -22.09
N LYS A 16 -11.54 14.23 -21.20
CA LYS A 16 -10.80 13.03 -21.59
C LYS A 16 -11.70 11.80 -21.49
N THR A 17 -11.73 11.00 -22.55
CA THR A 17 -12.38 9.69 -22.56
C THR A 17 -11.51 8.69 -21.79
N VAL A 18 -12.03 8.16 -20.68
CA VAL A 18 -11.35 7.14 -19.87
C VAL A 18 -11.92 5.78 -20.24
N LEU A 19 -11.10 4.93 -20.86
CA LEU A 19 -11.48 3.55 -21.18
C LEU A 19 -11.04 2.62 -20.03
N TYR A 20 -12.00 2.10 -19.28
CA TYR A 20 -11.77 1.02 -18.32
C TYR A 20 -11.83 -0.32 -19.05
N LEU A 21 -10.69 -0.99 -19.21
CA LEU A 21 -10.63 -2.33 -19.77
C LEU A 21 -10.63 -3.36 -18.64
N ASP A 22 -11.63 -4.25 -18.62
CA ASP A 22 -11.68 -5.42 -17.76
C ASP A 22 -10.57 -6.43 -18.13
N PHE A 23 -10.09 -7.19 -17.14
CA PHE A 23 -8.90 -8.05 -17.18
C PHE A 23 -8.95 -9.20 -18.20
N ASN A 24 -10.03 -9.35 -18.97
CA ASN A 24 -10.21 -10.47 -19.90
C ASN A 24 -10.30 -10.13 -21.40
N SER A 25 -10.03 -8.89 -21.81
CA SER A 25 -10.01 -8.52 -23.25
C SER A 25 -8.63 -8.16 -23.74
N LEU A 26 -7.84 -9.18 -24.12
CA LEU A 26 -6.70 -8.98 -25.02
C LEU A 26 -7.21 -9.11 -26.47
N VAL A 27 -7.69 -8.01 -27.06
CA VAL A 27 -7.95 -7.97 -28.51
C VAL A 27 -7.49 -6.65 -29.10
N THR A 28 -6.41 -6.76 -29.87
CA THR A 28 -6.10 -6.10 -31.14
C THR A 28 -7.02 -4.94 -31.56
N ALA A 29 -6.46 -3.74 -31.57
CA ALA A 29 -6.92 -2.66 -32.44
C ALA A 29 -5.71 -1.92 -33.03
N ALA A 30 -5.16 -2.47 -34.12
CA ALA A 30 -4.39 -1.70 -35.07
C ALA A 30 -5.38 -0.96 -35.98
N GLY A 31 -5.68 0.30 -35.65
CA GLY A 31 -6.52 1.19 -36.44
C GLY A 31 -6.01 2.61 -36.33
N GLN A 32 -5.70 3.23 -37.46
CA GLN A 32 -5.16 4.59 -37.55
C GLN A 32 -6.07 5.59 -36.84
N GLY A 33 -5.59 6.12 -35.71
CA GLY A 33 -6.20 7.22 -34.98
C GLY A 33 -5.14 7.87 -34.09
N ASN A 34 -5.11 9.19 -34.05
CA ASN A 34 -4.09 10.02 -33.41
C ASN A 34 -3.89 9.67 -31.91
N MET A 35 -2.83 8.91 -31.61
CA MET A 35 -2.54 8.31 -30.29
C MET A 35 -1.97 9.28 -29.25
N GLN A 36 -2.32 10.56 -29.28
CA GLN A 36 -1.72 11.55 -28.36
C GLN A 36 -2.50 11.78 -27.06
N ASN A 37 -3.74 11.30 -26.96
CA ASN A 37 -4.61 11.56 -25.79
C ASN A 37 -5.18 10.31 -25.10
N VAL A 38 -4.66 9.11 -25.40
CA VAL A 38 -5.08 7.89 -24.68
C VAL A 38 -4.18 7.71 -23.45
N VAL A 39 -4.74 7.92 -22.26
CA VAL A 39 -4.10 7.48 -21.02
C VAL A 39 -4.38 5.99 -20.88
N ILE A 40 -3.44 5.15 -21.29
CA ILE A 40 -3.47 3.73 -20.97
C ILE A 40 -3.17 3.63 -19.48
N VAL A 41 -4.20 3.40 -18.67
CA VAL A 41 -4.04 3.02 -17.27
C VAL A 41 -3.55 1.57 -17.28
N ASN A 42 -2.24 1.40 -17.44
CA ASN A 42 -1.63 0.09 -17.32
C ASN A 42 -1.72 -0.31 -15.85
N SER A 43 -2.73 -1.08 -15.49
CA SER A 43 -2.80 -1.83 -14.23
C SER A 43 -1.76 -2.95 -14.22
N ALA A 44 -0.54 -2.70 -14.71
CA ALA A 44 0.63 -3.50 -14.39
C ALA A 44 1.27 -2.93 -13.12
N SER A 45 0.56 -3.03 -12.02
CA SER A 45 1.20 -3.71 -10.90
C SER A 45 0.58 -5.09 -10.86
N ALA A 46 1.14 -5.97 -11.69
CA ALA A 46 1.28 -7.36 -11.32
C ALA A 46 1.55 -7.42 -9.82
N ASN A 47 0.90 -8.35 -9.14
CA ASN A 47 1.05 -8.71 -7.75
C ASN A 47 2.53 -8.88 -7.40
N THR A 48 3.21 -7.75 -7.27
CA THR A 48 4.58 -7.65 -6.88
C THR A 48 4.38 -7.71 -5.38
N ASN A 49 4.42 -8.93 -4.86
CA ASN A 49 4.83 -9.18 -3.50
C ASN A 49 6.21 -8.53 -3.37
N ILE A 50 6.26 -7.20 -3.28
CA ILE A 50 7.42 -6.43 -2.86
C ILE A 50 7.45 -6.71 -1.37
N SER A 51 7.85 -7.94 -1.03
CA SER A 51 8.27 -8.25 0.32
C SER A 51 9.42 -7.30 0.58
N SER A 52 9.29 -6.47 1.61
CA SER A 52 10.45 -5.76 2.14
C SER A 52 11.57 -6.77 2.33
N VAL A 53 12.80 -6.32 2.12
CA VAL A 53 14.02 -7.10 2.37
C VAL A 53 14.02 -7.77 3.76
N HIS A 54 13.27 -7.23 4.71
CA HIS A 54 13.14 -7.77 6.07
C HIS A 54 12.05 -8.85 6.25
N SER A 55 11.13 -9.03 5.30
CA SER A 55 9.87 -9.76 5.51
C SER A 55 9.68 -10.98 4.62
N ALA A 56 10.67 -11.30 3.78
CA ALA A 56 10.56 -12.36 2.78
C ALA A 56 10.21 -13.74 3.37
N ASN A 57 10.58 -14.01 4.63
CA ASN A 57 10.31 -15.29 5.30
C ASN A 57 9.20 -15.24 6.36
N ILE A 58 8.47 -14.12 6.46
CA ILE A 58 7.40 -13.94 7.46
C ILE A 58 6.05 -13.97 6.76
N THR A 59 5.33 -15.06 6.99
CA THR A 59 4.00 -15.29 6.41
C THR A 59 2.88 -14.81 7.32
N LYS A 60 3.12 -14.73 8.64
CA LYS A 60 2.07 -14.40 9.61
C LYS A 60 1.81 -12.89 9.65
N VAL A 61 0.55 -12.53 9.42
CA VAL A 61 0.05 -11.15 9.45
C VAL A 61 -0.80 -10.97 10.71
N TYR A 62 -0.68 -9.82 11.35
CA TYR A 62 -1.39 -9.43 12.56
C TYR A 62 -2.09 -8.08 12.33
N ASP A 63 -3.21 -7.86 12.99
CA ASP A 63 -3.79 -6.51 13.13
C ASP A 63 -3.13 -5.83 14.33
N VAL A 64 -2.32 -4.81 14.05
CA VAL A 64 -1.54 -4.08 15.06
C VAL A 64 -2.20 -2.72 15.31
N PRO A 65 -2.47 -2.36 16.57
CA PRO A 65 -2.97 -1.03 16.91
C PRO A 65 -2.01 0.09 16.49
N LEU A 66 -2.52 1.13 15.84
CA LEU A 66 -1.70 2.23 15.31
C LEU A 66 -0.98 3.03 16.41
N ASP A 67 -1.60 3.15 17.59
CA ASP A 67 -1.08 3.84 18.77
C ASP A 67 0.17 3.16 19.35
N GLN A 68 0.35 1.86 19.12
CA GLN A 68 1.50 1.09 19.57
C GLN A 68 2.70 1.19 18.62
N ILE A 69 2.51 1.76 17.41
CA ILE A 69 3.53 1.78 16.36
C ILE A 69 4.30 3.11 16.40
N THR A 70 5.61 3.02 16.63
CA THR A 70 6.51 4.16 16.57
C THR A 70 6.99 4.40 15.14
N ARG A 71 6.75 5.61 14.63
CA ARG A 71 7.23 6.09 13.32
C ARG A 71 8.26 7.20 13.52
N PRO A 72 9.55 6.85 13.61
CA PRO A 72 10.58 7.81 14.03
C PRO A 72 11.00 8.78 12.92
N LEU A 73 10.72 8.45 11.65
CA LEU A 73 11.08 9.29 10.50
C LEU A 73 9.86 10.08 10.03
N PRO A 74 9.92 11.43 10.01
CA PRO A 74 8.85 12.25 9.47
C PRO A 74 8.74 12.06 7.96
N VAL A 75 7.51 12.03 7.45
CA VAL A 75 7.25 11.99 6.01
C VAL A 75 7.04 13.42 5.52
N ALA A 76 7.88 13.88 4.59
CA ALA A 76 7.79 15.24 4.07
C ALA A 76 6.60 15.43 3.11
N HIS A 77 6.32 14.41 2.28
CA HIS A 77 5.29 14.48 1.25
C HIS A 77 4.65 13.11 1.00
N TYR A 78 3.36 13.14 0.68
CA TYR A 78 2.60 11.98 0.24
C TYR A 78 2.22 12.11 -1.23
N ASP A 79 2.05 10.96 -1.88
CA ASP A 79 1.47 10.86 -3.21
C ASP A 79 -0.03 10.66 -3.01
N GLU A 80 -0.80 11.74 -3.20
CA GLU A 80 -2.22 11.80 -2.86
C GLU A 80 -3.07 10.79 -3.63
N ASP A 81 -2.73 10.52 -4.90
CA ASP A 81 -3.45 9.55 -5.71
C ASP A 81 -3.25 8.12 -5.19
N LYS A 82 -2.04 7.79 -4.70
CA LYS A 82 -1.79 6.49 -4.05
C LYS A 82 -2.49 6.37 -2.71
N VAL A 83 -2.49 7.42 -1.90
CA VAL A 83 -3.21 7.39 -0.61
C VAL A 83 -4.69 7.19 -0.85
N ARG A 84 -5.27 7.92 -1.82
CA ARG A 84 -6.68 7.77 -2.21
C ARG A 84 -6.99 6.35 -2.68
N GLY A 85 -6.21 5.80 -3.62
CA GLY A 85 -6.43 4.44 -4.10
C GLY A 85 -6.32 3.38 -3.01
N ILE A 86 -5.40 3.55 -2.05
CA ILE A 86 -5.33 2.64 -0.88
C ILE A 86 -6.56 2.81 0.02
N ALA A 87 -7.01 4.05 0.27
CA ALA A 87 -8.19 4.29 1.09
C ALA A 87 -9.45 3.65 0.48
N GLU A 88 -9.66 3.80 -0.82
CA GLU A 88 -10.76 3.16 -1.56
C GLU A 88 -10.75 1.62 -1.41
N LEU A 89 -9.57 1.01 -1.50
CA LEU A 89 -9.41 -0.43 -1.29
C LEU A 89 -9.72 -0.87 0.15
N LEU A 90 -9.41 -0.02 1.14
CA LEU A 90 -9.63 -0.30 2.56
C LEU A 90 -11.09 -0.13 3.00
N GLU A 91 -11.82 0.81 2.38
CA GLU A 91 -13.24 1.04 2.66
C GLU A 91 -14.12 -0.12 2.18
N ASN A 92 -13.74 -0.80 1.10
CA ASN A 92 -14.45 -1.98 0.61
C ASN A 92 -13.94 -3.27 1.29
N PRO A 93 -14.79 -3.97 2.06
CA PRO A 93 -14.38 -5.16 2.81
C PRO A 93 -13.91 -6.33 1.92
N ASN A 94 -14.36 -6.39 0.66
CA ASN A 94 -13.96 -7.45 -0.28
C ASN A 94 -12.57 -7.21 -0.89
N THR A 95 -12.09 -5.96 -0.86
CA THR A 95 -10.81 -5.56 -1.46
C THR A 95 -9.76 -5.20 -0.43
N LYS A 96 -10.14 -5.07 0.85
CA LYS A 96 -9.22 -4.76 1.96
C LYS A 96 -8.01 -5.72 2.00
N ASP A 97 -8.22 -6.97 1.61
CA ASP A 97 -7.16 -7.98 1.58
C ASP A 97 -6.13 -7.82 0.45
N GLN A 98 -6.43 -6.97 -0.54
CA GLN A 98 -5.51 -6.65 -1.63
C GLN A 98 -4.43 -5.66 -1.17
N VAL A 99 -4.67 -4.90 -0.09
CA VAL A 99 -3.67 -4.00 0.47
C VAL A 99 -2.61 -4.82 1.20
N ALA A 100 -1.39 -4.81 0.66
CA ALA A 100 -0.27 -5.54 1.25
C ALA A 100 0.01 -5.08 2.69
N PRO A 101 0.30 -6.01 3.62
CA PRO A 101 0.60 -5.67 5.00
C PRO A 101 1.88 -4.84 5.11
N VAL A 102 1.95 -3.97 6.13
CA VAL A 102 3.15 -3.20 6.44
C VAL A 102 4.17 -4.04 7.21
N ASP A 103 5.42 -3.63 7.14
CA ASP A 103 6.52 -4.32 7.81
C ASP A 103 6.89 -3.57 9.09
N ILE A 104 6.79 -4.26 10.22
CA ILE A 104 7.02 -3.69 11.55
C ILE A 104 8.14 -4.47 12.23
N LEU A 105 9.20 -3.77 12.61
CA LEU A 105 10.25 -4.33 13.45
C LEU A 105 9.70 -4.46 14.87
N TRP A 106 9.65 -5.69 15.37
CA TRP A 106 9.29 -6.00 16.75
C TRP A 106 10.57 -6.25 17.54
N ILE A 107 10.86 -5.33 18.46
CA ILE A 107 12.05 -5.37 19.29
C ILE A 107 11.63 -5.64 20.74
N LYS A 108 12.30 -6.60 21.35
CA LYS A 108 12.15 -6.87 22.79
C LYS A 108 13.21 -6.05 23.54
N GLY A 109 12.76 -5.17 24.43
CA GLY A 109 13.63 -4.39 25.30
C GLY A 109 14.29 -5.25 26.38
N ARG A 110 15.33 -4.71 27.02
CA ARG A 110 16.07 -5.42 28.08
C ARG A 110 15.18 -5.79 29.26
N ASP A 111 14.24 -4.92 29.63
CA ASP A 111 13.26 -5.16 30.70
C ASP A 111 12.05 -5.99 30.23
N GLY A 112 12.10 -6.52 29.00
CA GLY A 112 11.09 -7.42 28.45
C GLY A 112 9.93 -6.73 27.72
N GLY A 113 9.93 -5.40 27.65
CA GLY A 113 8.97 -4.58 26.89
C GLY A 113 8.97 -4.89 25.39
N ASN A 114 7.84 -4.64 24.72
CA ASN A 114 7.71 -4.82 23.27
C ASN A 114 7.63 -3.46 22.60
N TYR A 115 8.50 -3.25 21.60
CA TYR A 115 8.56 -2.02 20.83
C TYR A 115 8.34 -2.33 19.36
N TYR A 116 7.47 -1.55 18.72
CA TYR A 116 7.06 -1.74 17.33
C TYR A 116 7.48 -0.52 16.51
N TYR A 117 8.39 -0.73 15.57
CA TYR A 117 8.91 0.34 14.70
C TYR A 117 8.53 0.11 13.25
N ALA A 118 8.00 1.15 12.61
CA ALA A 118 7.70 1.15 11.18
C ALA A 118 8.49 2.26 10.47
N PHE A 119 9.26 1.87 9.46
CA PHE A 119 10.06 2.78 8.63
C PHE A 119 9.51 2.93 7.22
N GLY A 120 8.72 1.97 6.76
CA GLY A 120 8.09 1.96 5.44
C GLY A 120 6.57 2.03 5.50
N GLY A 121 5.93 1.88 4.34
CA GLY A 121 4.47 1.84 4.27
C GLY A 121 3.77 3.18 4.52
N ASN A 122 4.47 4.30 4.35
CA ASN A 122 3.99 5.65 4.67
C ASN A 122 2.59 5.95 4.10
N HIS A 123 2.32 5.67 2.83
CA HIS A 123 1.01 5.88 2.21
C HIS A 123 -0.09 4.97 2.79
N ARG A 124 0.26 3.75 3.20
CA ARG A 124 -0.68 2.82 3.86
C ARG A 124 -1.05 3.34 5.25
N PHE A 125 -0.08 3.79 6.03
CA PHE A 125 -0.35 4.44 7.32
C PHE A 125 -1.21 5.69 7.15
N GLU A 126 -0.86 6.57 6.22
CA GLU A 126 -1.62 7.79 5.94
C GLU A 126 -3.08 7.49 5.58
N ALA A 127 -3.32 6.49 4.72
CA ALA A 127 -4.68 6.06 4.41
C ALA A 127 -5.45 5.58 5.66
N HIS A 128 -4.82 4.79 6.53
CA HIS A 128 -5.45 4.34 7.78
C HIS A 128 -5.75 5.52 8.73
N TYR A 129 -4.86 6.50 8.83
CA TYR A 129 -5.09 7.70 9.66
C TYR A 129 -6.26 8.54 9.12
N ARG A 130 -6.34 8.77 7.81
CA ARG A 130 -7.42 9.54 7.19
C ARG A 130 -8.79 8.88 7.35
N LEU A 131 -8.82 7.54 7.29
CA LEU A 131 -10.03 6.75 7.51
C LEU A 131 -10.38 6.56 9.00
N GLY A 132 -9.53 7.01 9.93
CA GLY A 132 -9.76 6.85 11.36
C GLY A 132 -9.75 5.38 11.84
N LEU A 133 -9.01 4.51 11.14
CA LEU A 133 -8.91 3.10 11.51
C LEU A 133 -8.02 2.93 12.75
N ALA A 134 -8.39 2.02 13.66
CA ALA A 134 -7.64 1.79 14.89
C ALA A 134 -6.42 0.86 14.70
N THR A 135 -6.48 -0.04 13.71
CA THR A 135 -5.47 -1.08 13.50
C THR A 135 -5.02 -1.13 12.04
N ILE A 136 -3.79 -1.61 11.83
CA ILE A 136 -3.21 -1.86 10.51
C ILE A 136 -2.70 -3.29 10.41
N ARG A 137 -2.88 -3.90 9.24
CA ARG A 137 -2.32 -5.23 8.95
C ARG A 137 -0.82 -5.15 8.79
N ALA A 138 -0.10 -5.92 9.60
CA ALA A 138 1.35 -5.90 9.61
C ALA A 138 1.99 -7.29 9.74
N LYS A 139 3.17 -7.40 9.16
CA LYS A 139 4.12 -8.49 9.42
C LYS A 139 5.06 -8.05 10.53
N LEU A 140 5.02 -8.76 11.65
CA LEU A 140 5.92 -8.52 12.78
C LEU A 140 7.25 -9.24 12.53
N ILE A 141 8.33 -8.48 12.50
CA ILE A 141 9.69 -8.94 12.22
C ILE A 141 10.48 -8.88 13.52
N PRO A 142 10.68 -10.03 14.20
CA PRO A 142 11.53 -10.08 15.39
C PRO A 142 12.91 -9.51 15.06
N SER A 143 13.30 -8.46 15.76
CA SER A 143 14.50 -7.68 15.49
C SER A 143 15.22 -7.35 16.80
N VAL A 144 16.52 -7.04 16.70
CA VAL A 144 17.32 -6.60 17.84
C VAL A 144 17.40 -5.07 17.87
N PRO A 145 17.66 -4.42 19.01
CA PRO A 145 17.82 -2.96 19.07
C PRO A 145 18.87 -2.42 18.08
N ALA A 146 19.94 -3.17 17.84
CA ALA A 146 20.96 -2.82 16.84
C ALA A 146 20.42 -2.72 15.40
N SER A 147 19.29 -3.35 15.07
CA SER A 147 18.62 -3.21 13.77
C SER A 147 18.04 -1.82 13.55
N LEU A 148 17.89 -1.00 14.61
CA LEU A 148 17.49 0.40 14.50
C LEU A 148 18.65 1.32 14.11
N LEU A 149 19.90 0.92 14.36
CA LEU A 149 21.10 1.76 14.11
C LEU A 149 21.19 2.28 12.67
N PRO A 150 20.92 1.49 11.61
CA PRO A 150 20.95 2.00 10.23
C PRO A 150 19.92 3.10 9.96
N TYR A 151 18.85 3.15 10.75
CA TYR A 151 17.76 4.10 10.57
C TYR A 151 17.85 5.33 11.47
N LEU A 152 18.25 5.12 12.73
CA LEU A 152 18.24 6.15 13.77
C LEU A 152 19.64 6.68 14.11
N GLY A 153 20.70 5.96 13.74
CA GLY A 153 22.09 6.31 14.06
C GLY A 153 22.26 6.56 15.57
N GLY A 154 22.82 7.73 15.91
CA GLY A 154 23.02 8.15 17.30
C GLY A 154 21.72 8.42 18.09
N SER A 155 20.57 8.48 17.43
CA SER A 155 19.25 8.64 18.06
C SER A 155 18.58 7.31 18.41
N THR A 156 19.31 6.19 18.30
CA THR A 156 18.78 4.87 18.67
C THR A 156 18.58 4.82 20.20
N PRO A 157 17.35 4.57 20.69
CA PRO A 157 17.08 4.48 22.12
C PRO A 157 17.67 3.21 22.72
N ASP A 158 18.00 3.28 24.01
CA ASP A 158 18.39 2.12 24.81
C ASP A 158 17.11 1.45 25.35
N LEU A 159 16.66 0.37 24.70
CA LEU A 159 15.38 -0.33 24.91
C LEU A 159 15.49 -1.52 25.86
#